data_AF-A0A1V9Z0U7-F1
#
_entry.id   AF-A0A1V9Z0U7-F1
#
_cell.length_a   1.000
_cell.length_b   1.000
_cell.length_c   1.000
_cell.angle_alpha   90.00
_cell.angle_beta   90.00
_cell.angle_gamma   90.00
#
_symmetry.space_group_name_H-M   'P 1'
#
loop_
_entity.id
_entity.type
_entity.pdbx_description
1 polymer ?
#
loop_
_entity_poly.entity_id
_entity_poly.type
_entity_poly.pdbx_seq_one_letter_code
_entity_poly.pdbx_strand_id
1 'polypeptide(L)'
;MGLSTTYQALPLGPGKTRRLNPLNSVNFLSRWTFWWASPLITLGNKRQIDSDDLWPLQEENTSESVSSKFLPSYRKNNSIVRAFLGAFGWQVIFIGLMQLVVMACTLYGPLVLQQVVTSFEISNVDFQALFVSLIVLFVVKVAQAVIQTQMTLRNEMLFIKFSAALQDVLYRKTMVLNAASRRIKSTGEVSNLFTTDVLWILSVAYWAHQLWIGPLQIAVIMYLLWNILGSAMVSGLVVMFITLFANRFVASLLRNNWKVTMERKDARMKTVNEVFGSMQVIKLNAWEERYYEKIQCLRNLELKSLWSQFCLTALTITINGAGPILLTTASFAAYVLWLGETLTAAKVFTALSLFSLIKSPMNTFPQIIANTMQAYVSHGRIQEYLALDEKIADDVQTQVSSNDIAIEITNGTFGYDADKPLFSNVNLTIRHGEFVVLHGTVGEGKSSLCNALLGEIGKYNGT
;
A
#
# COMPACT_ATOMS: atom_id res chain seq x y z
N MET A 1 -53.07 -14.09 16.02
CA MET A 1 -52.49 -14.13 14.66
C MET A 1 -50.98 -14.24 14.80
N GLY A 2 -50.45 -15.47 14.78
CA GLY A 2 -49.00 -15.72 14.82
C GLY A 2 -48.45 -15.74 13.40
N LEU A 3 -47.61 -14.77 13.06
CA LEU A 3 -46.85 -14.77 11.81
C LEU A 3 -45.64 -15.69 12.00
N SER A 4 -45.75 -16.94 11.55
CA SER A 4 -44.60 -17.83 11.39
C SER A 4 -43.80 -17.37 10.17
N THR A 5 -42.66 -16.72 10.41
CA THR A 5 -41.67 -16.45 9.35
C THR A 5 -40.98 -17.77 9.00
N THR A 6 -41.46 -18.41 7.95
CA THR A 6 -40.80 -19.58 7.37
C THR A 6 -39.57 -19.07 6.63
N TYR A 7 -38.37 -19.31 7.17
CA TYR A 7 -37.12 -19.08 6.44
C TYR A 7 -37.12 -19.97 5.19
N GLN A 8 -37.36 -19.36 4.03
CA GLN A 8 -37.19 -20.02 2.75
C GLN A 8 -35.68 -20.12 2.50
N ALA A 9 -35.09 -21.27 2.83
CA ALA A 9 -33.73 -21.56 2.40
C ALA A 9 -33.70 -21.50 0.87
N LEU A 10 -32.91 -20.57 0.31
CA LEU A 10 -32.62 -20.54 -1.12
C LEU A 10 -32.09 -21.92 -1.51
N PRO A 11 -32.66 -22.59 -2.52
CA PRO A 11 -32.12 -23.85 -2.99
C PRO A 11 -30.68 -23.59 -3.44
N LEU A 12 -29.72 -24.23 -2.78
CA LEU A 12 -28.35 -24.34 -3.27
C LEU A 12 -28.46 -24.97 -4.66
N GLY A 13 -28.33 -24.12 -5.70
CA GLY A 13 -28.30 -24.59 -7.08
C GLY A 13 -27.23 -25.67 -7.23
N PRO A 14 -27.38 -26.59 -8.20
CA PRO A 14 -26.42 -27.68 -8.39
C PRO A 14 -25.01 -27.10 -8.41
N GLY A 15 -24.14 -27.62 -7.54
CA GLY A 15 -22.78 -27.12 -7.33
C GLY A 15 -22.10 -26.88 -8.66
N LYS A 16 -22.05 -25.61 -9.08
CA LYS A 16 -21.45 -25.24 -10.36
C LYS A 16 -19.98 -25.61 -10.27
N THR A 17 -19.53 -26.47 -11.19
CA THR A 17 -18.13 -26.86 -11.34
C THR A 17 -17.23 -25.64 -11.17
N ARG A 18 -16.32 -25.69 -10.18
CA ARG A 18 -15.40 -24.60 -9.84
C ARG A 18 -14.67 -24.16 -11.11
N ARG A 19 -15.06 -23.02 -11.67
CA ARG A 19 -14.53 -22.55 -12.96
C ARG A 19 -13.02 -22.39 -12.81
N LEU A 20 -12.22 -23.02 -13.67
CA LEU A 20 -10.79 -22.80 -13.70
C LEU A 20 -10.50 -21.33 -14.06
N ASN A 21 -9.40 -20.78 -13.54
CA ASN A 21 -9.01 -19.41 -13.87
C ASN A 21 -8.65 -19.32 -15.36
N PRO A 22 -9.28 -18.42 -16.15
CA PRO A 22 -9.04 -18.33 -17.59
C PRO A 22 -7.58 -18.02 -17.93
N LEU A 23 -6.84 -17.37 -17.03
CA LEU A 23 -5.42 -17.08 -17.23
C LEU A 23 -4.56 -18.32 -17.42
N ASN A 24 -5.01 -19.50 -16.97
CA ASN A 24 -4.26 -20.76 -17.10
C ASN A 24 -4.33 -21.34 -18.52
N SER A 25 -5.41 -21.07 -19.27
CA SER A 25 -5.67 -21.70 -20.58
C SER A 25 -5.66 -20.71 -21.75
N VAL A 26 -5.49 -19.41 -21.49
CA VAL A 26 -5.53 -18.39 -22.54
C VAL A 26 -4.23 -18.31 -23.35
N ASN A 27 -4.39 -18.11 -24.65
CA ASN A 27 -3.29 -17.88 -25.58
C ASN A 27 -2.54 -16.57 -25.27
N PHE A 28 -1.31 -16.45 -25.77
CA PHE A 28 -0.44 -15.29 -25.56
C PHE A 28 -1.14 -13.97 -25.90
N LEU A 29 -1.79 -13.87 -27.06
CA LEU A 29 -2.48 -12.65 -27.48
C LEU A 29 -3.56 -12.23 -26.47
N SER A 30 -4.44 -13.17 -26.09
CA SER A 30 -5.51 -12.90 -25.11
C SER A 30 -4.95 -12.48 -23.76
N ARG A 31 -3.82 -13.05 -23.31
CA ARG A 31 -3.15 -12.67 -22.07
C ARG A 31 -2.60 -11.25 -22.15
N TRP A 32 -1.99 -10.89 -23.28
CA TRP A 32 -1.35 -9.59 -23.47
C TRP A 32 -2.34 -8.45 -23.74
N THR A 33 -3.48 -8.73 -24.38
CA THR A 33 -4.54 -7.76 -24.69
C THR A 33 -5.69 -7.76 -23.68
N PHE A 34 -5.59 -8.55 -22.60
CA PHE A 34 -6.63 -8.67 -21.56
C PHE A 34 -8.00 -9.18 -22.04
N TRP A 35 -8.06 -9.80 -23.23
CA TRP A 35 -9.30 -10.31 -23.80
C TRP A 35 -10.00 -11.37 -22.92
N TRP A 36 -9.22 -12.06 -22.08
CA TRP A 36 -9.74 -13.05 -21.14
C TRP A 36 -10.71 -12.46 -20.10
N ALA A 37 -10.65 -11.14 -19.85
CA ALA A 37 -11.54 -10.45 -18.92
C ALA A 37 -12.90 -10.07 -19.55
N SER A 38 -12.99 -10.03 -20.89
CA SER A 38 -14.19 -9.61 -21.62
C SER A 38 -15.47 -10.35 -21.21
N PRO A 39 -15.48 -11.69 -20.97
CA PRO A 39 -16.68 -12.39 -20.51
C PRO A 39 -17.23 -11.86 -19.18
N LEU A 40 -16.36 -11.50 -18.23
CA LEU A 40 -16.77 -10.95 -16.94
C LEU A 40 -17.25 -9.50 -17.06
N ILE A 41 -16.58 -8.69 -17.88
CA ILE A 41 -16.99 -7.30 -18.16
C ILE A 41 -18.36 -7.26 -18.83
N THR A 42 -18.58 -8.12 -19.84
CA THR A 42 -19.88 -8.22 -20.53
C THR A 42 -20.99 -8.75 -19.62
N LEU A 43 -20.66 -9.64 -18.66
CA LEU A 43 -21.61 -10.07 -17.63
C LEU A 43 -21.99 -8.92 -16.69
N GLY A 44 -21.00 -8.13 -16.24
CA GLY A 44 -21.22 -6.94 -15.41
C GLY A 44 -22.08 -5.87 -16.07
N ASN A 45 -22.03 -5.75 -17.39
CA ASN A 45 -22.93 -4.87 -18.15
C ASN A 45 -24.38 -5.38 -18.19
N LYS A 46 -24.61 -6.69 -18.02
CA LYS A 46 -25.94 -7.31 -18.07
C LYS A 46 -26.62 -7.37 -16.71
N ARG A 47 -25.84 -7.62 -15.64
CA ARG A 47 -26.34 -7.66 -14.26
C ARG A 47 -25.21 -7.36 -13.27
N GLN A 48 -25.59 -7.05 -12.05
CA GLN A 48 -24.64 -6.96 -10.93
C GLN A 48 -23.91 -8.29 -10.75
N ILE A 49 -22.59 -8.20 -10.59
CA ILE A 49 -21.68 -9.33 -10.41
C ILE A 49 -21.84 -9.87 -8.99
N ASP A 50 -22.00 -11.19 -8.88
CA ASP A 50 -21.99 -11.90 -7.60
C ASP A 50 -20.61 -12.51 -7.34
N SER A 51 -20.32 -12.80 -6.07
CA SER A 51 -19.15 -13.55 -5.61
C SER A 51 -18.93 -14.87 -6.38
N ASP A 52 -20.02 -15.56 -6.73
CA ASP A 52 -20.00 -16.81 -7.51
C ASP A 52 -19.57 -16.64 -8.97
N ASP A 53 -19.61 -15.41 -9.51
CA ASP A 53 -19.20 -15.13 -10.88
C ASP A 53 -17.67 -14.96 -11.01
N LEU A 54 -16.98 -14.74 -9.89
CA LEU A 54 -15.55 -14.52 -9.85
C LEU A 54 -14.78 -15.82 -10.06
N TRP A 55 -13.66 -15.71 -10.78
CA TRP A 55 -12.75 -16.85 -10.95
C TRP A 55 -11.95 -17.09 -9.67
N PRO A 56 -11.64 -18.35 -9.35
CA PRO A 56 -10.70 -18.66 -8.29
C PRO A 56 -9.31 -18.10 -8.65
N LEU A 57 -8.53 -17.80 -7.62
CA LEU A 57 -7.14 -17.37 -7.78
C LEU A 57 -6.31 -18.47 -8.47
N GLN A 58 -5.30 -18.07 -9.24
CA GLN A 58 -4.27 -19.01 -9.70
C GLN A 58 -3.48 -19.52 -8.50
N GLU A 59 -3.01 -20.76 -8.55
CA GLU A 59 -2.23 -21.38 -7.46
C GLU A 59 -1.02 -20.54 -7.05
N GLU A 60 -0.32 -19.94 -8.01
CA GLU A 60 0.84 -19.07 -7.75
C GLU A 60 0.50 -17.77 -6.99
N ASN A 61 -0.77 -17.42 -6.91
CA ASN A 61 -1.27 -16.19 -6.27
C ASN A 61 -2.01 -16.50 -4.96
N THR A 62 -2.08 -17.77 -4.53
CA THR A 62 -2.68 -18.13 -3.24
C THR A 62 -1.73 -17.78 -2.09
N SER A 63 -2.30 -17.48 -0.92
CA SER A 63 -1.51 -17.14 0.28
C SER A 63 -0.52 -18.25 0.64
N GLU A 64 -0.94 -19.52 0.54
CA GLU A 64 -0.10 -20.68 0.82
C GLU A 64 1.15 -20.74 -0.08
N SER A 65 0.97 -20.60 -1.40
CA SER A 65 2.08 -20.64 -2.35
C SER A 65 3.04 -19.46 -2.15
N VAL A 66 2.49 -18.26 -1.93
CA VAL A 66 3.25 -17.04 -1.68
C VAL A 66 4.06 -17.16 -0.38
N SER A 67 3.43 -17.60 0.71
CA SER A 67 4.09 -17.78 2.00
C SER A 67 5.15 -18.86 1.99
N SER A 68 4.95 -19.96 1.25
CA SER A 68 5.96 -21.01 1.10
C SER A 68 7.28 -20.51 0.50
N LYS A 69 7.22 -19.50 -0.38
CA LYS A 69 8.39 -18.85 -0.98
C LYS A 69 9.01 -17.77 -0.08
N PHE A 70 8.17 -17.02 0.64
CA PHE A 70 8.59 -15.88 1.45
C PHE A 70 9.18 -16.29 2.82
N LEU A 71 8.51 -17.20 3.55
CA LEU A 71 8.84 -17.57 4.92
C LEU A 71 10.28 -18.10 5.11
N PRO A 72 10.81 -19.00 4.25
CA PRO A 72 12.18 -19.49 4.42
C PRO A 72 13.22 -18.35 4.35
N SER A 73 13.02 -17.41 3.42
CA SER A 73 13.89 -16.25 3.25
C SER A 73 13.75 -15.25 4.41
N TYR A 74 12.55 -15.12 4.98
CA TYR A 74 12.30 -14.30 6.15
C TYR A 74 12.96 -14.86 7.42
N ARG A 75 12.76 -16.14 7.71
CA ARG A 75 13.36 -16.82 8.88
C ARG A 75 14.89 -16.80 8.87
N LYS A 76 15.51 -16.82 7.69
CA LYS A 76 16.97 -16.75 7.56
C LYS A 76 17.53 -15.35 7.85
N ASN A 77 16.82 -14.30 7.45
CA ASN A 77 17.37 -12.93 7.39
C ASN A 77 16.75 -11.97 8.41
N ASN A 78 15.65 -12.33 9.07
CA ASN A 78 14.83 -11.48 9.94
C ASN A 78 14.49 -10.09 9.36
N SER A 79 14.42 -10.00 8.03
CA SER A 79 14.19 -8.75 7.32
C SER A 79 13.16 -8.94 6.21
N ILE A 80 12.09 -8.15 6.29
CA ILE A 80 10.97 -8.18 5.33
C ILE A 80 11.46 -7.85 3.91
N VAL A 81 12.32 -6.83 3.78
CA VAL A 81 12.84 -6.38 2.47
C VAL A 81 13.74 -7.44 1.84
N ARG A 82 14.67 -8.02 2.61
CA ARG A 82 15.55 -9.10 2.10
C ARG A 82 14.77 -10.35 1.75
N ALA A 83 13.74 -10.69 2.54
CA ALA A 83 12.86 -11.81 2.24
C ALA A 83 12.06 -11.60 0.96
N PHE A 84 11.55 -10.38 0.75
CA PHE A 84 10.82 -10.01 -0.47
C PHE A 84 11.73 -10.09 -1.71
N LEU A 85 12.93 -9.51 -1.65
CA LEU A 85 13.91 -9.58 -2.74
C LEU A 85 14.41 -11.01 -2.98
N GLY A 86 14.55 -11.84 -1.94
CA GLY A 86 14.91 -13.24 -2.09
C GLY A 86 13.81 -14.08 -2.76
N ALA A 87 12.54 -13.84 -2.41
CA ALA A 87 11.41 -14.62 -2.93
C ALA A 87 10.92 -14.15 -4.31
N PHE A 88 10.96 -12.85 -4.58
CA PHE A 88 10.36 -12.24 -5.78
C PHE A 88 11.35 -11.40 -6.60
N GLY A 89 12.64 -11.38 -6.26
CA GLY A 89 13.64 -10.50 -6.88
C GLY A 89 13.74 -10.61 -8.40
N TRP A 90 13.60 -11.82 -8.96
CA TRP A 90 13.59 -12.01 -10.42
C TRP A 90 12.40 -11.30 -11.09
N GLN A 91 11.21 -11.36 -10.47
CA GLN A 91 10.03 -10.68 -10.97
C GLN A 91 10.19 -9.16 -10.87
N VAL A 92 10.79 -8.66 -9.77
CA VAL A 92 11.14 -7.24 -9.59
C VAL A 92 12.09 -6.77 -10.69
N ILE A 93 13.17 -7.51 -10.96
CA ILE A 93 14.14 -7.17 -12.01
C ILE A 93 13.45 -7.12 -13.38
N PHE A 94 12.62 -8.12 -13.69
CA PHE A 94 11.89 -8.16 -14.95
C PHE A 94 10.93 -6.97 -15.13
N ILE A 95 10.20 -6.58 -14.08
CA ILE A 95 9.34 -5.39 -14.09
C ILE A 95 10.18 -4.13 -14.33
N GLY A 96 11.32 -4.01 -13.66
CA GLY A 96 12.27 -2.91 -13.87
C GLY A 96 12.78 -2.81 -15.30
N LEU A 97 13.11 -3.94 -15.93
CA LEU A 97 13.51 -4.00 -17.34
C LEU A 97 12.37 -3.54 -18.25
N MET A 98 11.14 -4.02 -18.05
CA MET A 98 9.98 -3.57 -18.82
C MET A 98 9.78 -2.07 -18.68
N GLN A 99 9.97 -1.52 -17.48
CA GLN A 99 9.83 -0.08 -17.24
C GLN A 99 10.92 0.73 -17.94
N LEU A 100 12.16 0.23 -18.02
CA LEU A 100 13.22 0.84 -18.83
C LEU A 100 12.88 0.85 -20.32
N VAL A 101 12.30 -0.23 -20.85
CA VAL A 101 11.84 -0.29 -22.25
C VAL A 101 10.73 0.74 -22.49
N VAL A 102 9.74 0.82 -21.59
CA VAL A 102 8.67 1.83 -21.67
C VAL A 102 9.23 3.25 -21.63
N MET A 103 10.23 3.50 -20.78
CA MET A 103 10.92 4.79 -20.73
C MET A 103 11.58 5.12 -22.07
N ALA A 104 12.32 4.19 -22.68
CA ALA A 104 12.96 4.38 -23.97
C ALA A 104 11.93 4.66 -25.09
N CYS A 105 10.83 3.88 -25.16
CA CYS A 105 9.76 4.10 -26.12
C CYS A 105 9.02 5.44 -25.92
N THR A 106 8.96 5.93 -24.68
CA THR A 106 8.39 7.24 -24.38
C THR A 106 9.24 8.35 -24.98
N LEU A 107 10.57 8.27 -24.79
CA LEU A 107 11.56 9.23 -25.29
C LEU A 107 11.74 9.21 -26.81
N TYR A 108 11.43 8.10 -27.46
CA TYR A 108 11.49 7.99 -28.93
C TYR A 108 10.53 8.96 -29.65
N GLY A 109 9.38 9.27 -29.03
CA GLY A 109 8.35 10.15 -29.63
C GLY A 109 8.87 11.56 -29.99
N PRO A 110 9.42 12.31 -29.01
CA PRO A 110 10.01 13.62 -29.28
C PRO A 110 11.12 13.60 -30.34
N LEU A 111 11.95 12.54 -30.40
CA LEU A 111 13.04 12.46 -31.38
C LEU A 111 12.51 12.32 -32.81
N VAL A 112 11.48 11.49 -33.01
CA VAL A 112 10.82 11.39 -34.33
C VAL A 112 10.14 12.70 -34.70
N LEU A 113 9.51 13.37 -33.73
CA LEU A 113 8.90 14.69 -33.97
C LEU A 113 9.94 15.69 -34.47
N GLN A 114 11.14 15.71 -33.87
CA GLN A 114 12.24 16.55 -34.34
C GLN A 114 12.61 16.25 -35.78
N GLN A 115 12.82 14.97 -36.12
CA GLN A 115 13.20 14.53 -37.46
C GLN A 115 12.13 14.93 -38.50
N VAL A 116 10.85 14.73 -38.17
CA VAL A 116 9.72 15.06 -39.05
C VAL A 116 9.70 16.56 -39.32
N VAL A 117 9.73 17.39 -38.28
CA VAL A 117 9.64 18.84 -38.45
C VAL A 117 10.87 19.40 -39.18
N THR A 118 12.08 18.94 -38.85
CA THR A 118 13.31 19.39 -39.55
C THR A 118 13.30 18.99 -41.03
N SER A 119 12.74 17.82 -41.39
CA SER A 119 12.67 17.41 -42.79
C SER A 119 11.73 18.28 -43.61
N PHE A 120 10.66 18.83 -43.01
CA PHE A 120 9.78 19.80 -43.66
C PHE A 120 10.37 21.22 -43.75
N GLU A 121 11.43 21.52 -42.99
CA GLU A 121 12.15 22.79 -43.08
C GLU A 121 13.14 22.84 -44.26
N ILE A 122 13.51 21.68 -44.82
CA ILE A 122 14.47 21.55 -45.94
C ILE A 122 13.70 21.33 -47.26
N SER A 123 14.12 22.01 -48.33
CA SER A 123 13.43 21.97 -49.64
C SER A 123 13.41 20.61 -50.35
N ASN A 124 14.20 19.63 -49.89
CA ASN A 124 14.35 18.31 -50.53
C ASN A 124 13.95 17.21 -49.54
N VAL A 125 12.65 16.92 -49.51
CA VAL A 125 12.04 16.02 -48.52
C VAL A 125 12.15 14.56 -48.96
N ASP A 126 12.82 13.73 -48.17
CA ASP A 126 12.75 12.27 -48.33
C ASP A 126 11.47 11.73 -47.69
N PHE A 127 10.41 11.65 -48.50
CA PHE A 127 9.12 11.13 -48.07
C PHE A 127 9.18 9.67 -47.63
N GLN A 128 10.11 8.87 -48.16
CA GLN A 128 10.22 7.45 -47.79
C GLN A 128 10.80 7.32 -46.38
N ALA A 129 11.87 8.05 -46.06
CA ALA A 129 12.44 8.06 -44.70
C ALA A 129 11.43 8.58 -43.67
N LEU A 130 10.67 9.62 -44.00
CA LEU A 130 9.62 10.16 -43.12
C LEU A 130 8.49 9.17 -42.86
N PHE A 131 8.00 8.51 -43.91
CA PHE A 131 6.93 7.53 -43.77
C PHE A 131 7.36 6.34 -42.92
N VAL A 132 8.61 5.87 -43.09
CA VAL A 132 9.21 4.83 -42.24
C VAL A 132 9.27 5.29 -40.78
N SER A 133 9.79 6.49 -40.49
CA SER A 133 9.85 7.01 -39.12
C SER A 133 8.46 7.12 -38.47
N LEU A 134 7.43 7.52 -39.21
CA LEU A 134 6.05 7.60 -38.72
C LEU A 134 5.43 6.22 -38.43
N ILE A 135 5.64 5.24 -39.31
CA ILE A 135 5.20 3.86 -39.07
C ILE A 135 5.91 3.28 -37.86
N VAL A 136 7.23 3.46 -37.76
CA VAL A 136 8.00 2.98 -36.61
C VAL A 136 7.52 3.66 -35.32
N LEU A 137 7.24 4.96 -35.35
CA LEU A 137 6.65 5.66 -34.20
C LEU A 137 5.31 5.04 -33.79
N PHE A 138 4.42 4.77 -34.74
CA PHE A 138 3.13 4.13 -34.44
C PHE A 138 3.32 2.74 -33.80
N VAL A 139 4.17 1.90 -34.39
CA VAL A 139 4.48 0.56 -33.86
C VAL A 139 5.09 0.64 -32.46
N VAL A 140 6.04 1.56 -32.24
CA VAL A 140 6.67 1.79 -30.93
C VAL A 140 5.64 2.26 -29.90
N LYS A 141 4.69 3.12 -30.26
CA LYS A 141 3.65 3.60 -29.33
C LYS A 141 2.62 2.54 -29.00
N VAL A 142 2.23 1.69 -29.95
CA VAL A 142 1.37 0.53 -29.69
C VAL A 142 2.09 -0.48 -28.79
N ALA A 143 3.35 -0.79 -29.08
CA ALA A 143 4.17 -1.66 -28.24
C ALA A 143 4.35 -1.09 -26.82
N GLN A 144 4.64 0.21 -26.71
CA GLN A 144 4.74 0.91 -25.42
C GLN A 144 3.46 0.73 -24.61
N ALA A 145 2.29 1.00 -25.20
CA ALA A 145 1.00 0.88 -24.52
C ALA A 145 0.80 -0.53 -23.96
N VAL A 146 1.03 -1.56 -24.79
CA VAL A 146 0.88 -2.96 -24.39
C VAL A 146 1.86 -3.36 -23.28
N ILE A 147 3.15 -3.02 -23.42
CA ILE A 147 4.18 -3.32 -22.41
C ILE A 147 3.87 -2.60 -21.11
N GLN A 148 3.47 -1.32 -21.18
CA GLN A 148 3.15 -0.51 -20.00
C GLN A 148 1.95 -1.08 -19.24
N THR A 149 0.87 -1.49 -19.92
CA THR A 149 -0.28 -2.12 -19.25
C THR A 149 0.10 -3.45 -18.60
N GLN A 150 0.90 -4.28 -19.27
CA GLN A 150 1.38 -5.55 -18.72
C GLN A 150 2.32 -5.36 -17.52
N MET A 151 3.20 -4.37 -17.60
CA MET A 151 4.08 -3.98 -16.49
C MET A 151 3.25 -3.56 -15.27
N THR A 152 2.23 -2.71 -15.47
CA THR A 152 1.33 -2.28 -14.37
C THR A 152 0.64 -3.47 -13.72
N LEU A 153 0.04 -4.37 -14.51
CA LEU A 153 -0.60 -5.58 -13.97
C LEU A 153 0.39 -6.43 -13.15
N ARG A 154 1.59 -6.66 -13.68
CA ARG A 154 2.62 -7.45 -12.97
C ARG A 154 3.05 -6.79 -11.66
N ASN A 155 3.18 -5.47 -11.65
CA ASN A 155 3.50 -4.70 -10.45
C ASN A 155 2.37 -4.80 -9.40
N GLU A 156 1.11 -4.68 -9.82
CA GLU A 156 -0.06 -4.84 -8.93
C GLU A 156 -0.18 -6.27 -8.38
N MET A 157 0.04 -7.29 -9.22
CA MET A 157 0.04 -8.68 -8.77
C MET A 157 1.14 -8.95 -7.75
N LEU A 158 2.34 -8.37 -7.95
CA LEU A 158 3.44 -8.48 -7.00
C LEU A 158 3.12 -7.75 -5.68
N PHE A 159 2.46 -6.59 -5.74
CA PHE A 159 1.96 -5.88 -4.57
C PHE A 159 0.99 -6.74 -3.75
N ILE A 160 0.02 -7.40 -4.40
CA ILE A 160 -0.94 -8.28 -3.72
C ILE A 160 -0.24 -9.48 -3.09
N LYS A 161 0.71 -10.12 -3.80
CA LYS A 161 1.52 -11.21 -3.25
C LYS A 161 2.29 -10.77 -2.01
N PHE A 162 2.92 -9.61 -2.07
CA PHE A 162 3.66 -9.09 -0.92
C PHE A 162 2.74 -8.78 0.26
N SER A 163 1.53 -8.26 0.00
CA SER A 163 0.50 -8.04 1.03
C SER A 163 0.13 -9.34 1.74
N ALA A 164 -0.19 -10.39 0.97
CA ALA A 164 -0.56 -11.69 1.50
C ALA A 164 0.57 -12.29 2.35
N ALA A 165 1.82 -12.21 1.87
CA ALA A 165 2.99 -12.70 2.61
C ALA A 165 3.16 -11.98 3.95
N LEU A 166 3.09 -10.64 3.96
CA LEU A 166 3.30 -9.85 5.16
C LEU A 166 2.16 -10.06 6.18
N GLN A 167 0.91 -10.16 5.70
CA GLN A 167 -0.23 -10.49 6.55
C GLN A 167 -0.14 -11.91 7.12
N ASP A 168 0.35 -12.90 6.36
CA ASP A 168 0.57 -14.26 6.89
C ASP A 168 1.64 -14.28 7.99
N VAL A 169 2.76 -13.55 7.82
CA VAL A 169 3.79 -13.46 8.87
C VAL A 169 3.23 -12.81 10.14
N LEU A 170 2.49 -11.71 9.99
CA LEU A 170 1.83 -11.05 11.13
C LEU A 170 0.82 -11.99 11.80
N TYR A 171 0.00 -12.68 11.02
CA TYR A 171 -1.01 -13.61 11.54
C TYR A 171 -0.39 -14.77 12.30
N ARG A 172 0.66 -15.39 11.74
CA ARG A 172 1.43 -16.44 12.42
C ARG A 172 2.04 -15.92 13.72
N LYS A 173 2.61 -14.71 13.71
CA LYS A 173 3.13 -14.10 14.94
C LYS A 173 2.04 -13.95 15.98
N THR A 174 0.88 -13.39 15.62
CA THR A 174 -0.25 -13.21 16.53
C THR A 174 -0.70 -14.52 17.20
N MET A 175 -0.65 -15.64 16.46
CA MET A 175 -1.03 -16.97 16.95
C MET A 175 -0.03 -17.59 17.94
N VAL A 176 1.22 -17.12 17.98
CA VAL A 176 2.29 -17.70 18.81
C VAL A 176 2.82 -16.78 19.90
N LEU A 177 2.25 -15.58 20.09
CA LEU A 177 2.67 -14.67 21.16
C LEU A 177 2.35 -15.23 22.56
N ASN A 178 3.25 -15.02 23.52
CA ASN A 178 3.01 -15.36 24.92
C ASN A 178 1.99 -14.40 25.59
N ALA A 179 1.50 -14.73 26.79
CA ALA A 179 0.50 -13.92 27.48
C ALA A 179 0.97 -12.51 27.87
N ALA A 180 2.25 -12.35 28.23
CA ALA A 180 2.82 -11.04 28.55
C ALA A 180 2.87 -10.13 27.31
N SER A 181 3.41 -10.64 26.19
CA SER A 181 3.53 -9.91 24.93
C SER A 181 2.18 -9.54 24.31
N ARG A 182 1.16 -10.39 24.47
CA ARG A 182 -0.21 -10.09 24.03
C ARG A 182 -0.83 -8.87 24.72
N ARG A 183 -0.31 -8.47 25.89
CA ARG A 183 -0.75 -7.27 26.62
C ARG A 183 0.01 -6.01 26.23
N ILE A 184 1.18 -6.12 25.59
CA ILE A 184 2.02 -4.97 25.21
C ILE A 184 1.35 -4.12 24.14
N LYS A 185 0.75 -4.76 23.13
CA LYS A 185 0.03 -4.09 22.04
C LYS A 185 -1.45 -4.42 22.13
N SER A 186 -2.29 -3.40 22.07
CA SER A 186 -3.75 -3.55 22.07
C SER A 186 -4.25 -4.19 20.77
N THR A 187 -5.45 -4.80 20.82
CA THR A 187 -6.13 -5.34 19.62
C THR A 187 -6.30 -4.27 18.53
N GLY A 188 -6.52 -3.01 18.91
CA GLY A 188 -6.61 -1.89 17.97
C GLY A 188 -5.28 -1.59 17.28
N GLU A 189 -4.17 -1.61 18.00
CA GLU A 189 -2.83 -1.43 17.42
C GLU A 189 -2.49 -2.58 16.47
N VAL A 190 -2.78 -3.84 16.86
CA VAL A 190 -2.58 -5.00 15.98
C VAL A 190 -3.44 -4.87 14.72
N SER A 191 -4.71 -4.48 14.84
CA SER A 191 -5.58 -4.24 13.69
C SER A 191 -5.05 -3.14 12.75
N ASN A 192 -4.42 -2.10 13.30
CA ASN A 192 -3.78 -1.06 12.50
C ASN A 192 -2.55 -1.59 11.75
N LEU A 193 -1.80 -2.54 12.33
CA LEU A 193 -0.70 -3.19 11.64
C LEU A 193 -1.19 -3.88 10.35
N PHE A 194 -2.28 -4.65 10.43
CA PHE A 194 -2.85 -5.39 9.30
C PHE A 194 -3.48 -4.50 8.23
N THR A 195 -4.13 -3.40 8.63
CA THR A 195 -4.94 -2.57 7.73
C THR A 195 -4.19 -1.37 7.19
N THR A 196 -3.33 -0.73 7.99
CA THR A 196 -2.70 0.56 7.66
C THR A 196 -1.19 0.41 7.45
N ASP A 197 -0.46 -0.16 8.42
CA ASP A 197 1.00 -0.23 8.34
C ASP A 197 1.50 -1.15 7.21
N VAL A 198 0.81 -2.28 6.98
CA VAL A 198 1.06 -3.15 5.81
C VAL A 198 0.93 -2.34 4.51
N LEU A 199 -0.15 -1.58 4.32
CA LEU A 199 -0.37 -0.80 3.09
C LEU A 199 0.72 0.25 2.86
N TRP A 200 1.25 0.88 3.92
CA TRP A 200 2.37 1.83 3.78
C TRP A 200 3.64 1.16 3.27
N ILE A 201 4.02 0.00 3.82
CA ILE A 201 5.18 -0.77 3.33
C ILE A 201 4.98 -1.19 1.87
N LEU A 202 3.79 -1.67 1.53
CA LEU A 202 3.46 -2.10 0.17
C LEU A 202 3.49 -0.93 -0.82
N SER A 203 3.10 0.27 -0.40
CA SER A 203 3.15 1.47 -1.25
C SER A 203 4.58 1.77 -1.74
N VAL A 204 5.60 1.55 -0.90
CA VAL A 204 7.01 1.73 -1.30
C VAL A 204 7.40 0.67 -2.31
N ALA A 205 6.98 -0.58 -2.13
CA ALA A 205 7.26 -1.64 -3.10
C ALA A 205 6.65 -1.30 -4.48
N TYR A 206 5.42 -0.77 -4.51
CA TYR A 206 4.77 -0.34 -5.74
C TYR A 206 5.53 0.79 -6.48
N TRP A 207 6.07 1.75 -5.72
CA TRP A 207 6.79 2.91 -6.25
C TRP A 207 8.31 2.70 -6.36
N ALA A 208 8.84 1.56 -5.94
CA ALA A 208 10.28 1.31 -5.82
C ALA A 208 11.03 1.55 -7.14
N HIS A 209 10.45 1.17 -8.27
CA HIS A 209 11.08 1.38 -9.57
C HIS A 209 11.14 2.85 -9.99
N GLN A 210 10.19 3.68 -9.56
CA GLN A 210 10.21 5.11 -9.86
C GLN A 210 11.35 5.85 -9.14
N LEU A 211 11.85 5.32 -8.01
CA LEU A 211 12.95 5.95 -7.26
C LEU A 211 14.27 5.99 -8.05
N TRP A 212 14.53 5.01 -8.92
CA TRP A 212 15.77 4.94 -9.72
C TRP A 212 15.55 5.19 -11.21
N ILE A 213 14.39 4.82 -11.76
CA ILE A 213 14.04 5.13 -13.17
C ILE A 213 13.68 6.60 -13.32
N GLY A 214 13.01 7.21 -12.35
CA GLY A 214 12.64 8.62 -12.43
C GLY A 214 13.84 9.56 -12.57
N PRO A 215 14.91 9.45 -11.73
CA PRO A 215 16.09 10.29 -11.88
C PRO A 215 16.83 10.01 -13.19
N LEU A 216 16.89 8.75 -13.63
CA LEU A 216 17.45 8.37 -14.92
C LEU A 216 16.68 9.02 -16.08
N GLN A 217 15.35 8.98 -16.04
CA GLN A 217 14.48 9.60 -17.04
C GLN A 217 14.70 11.12 -17.09
N ILE A 218 14.78 11.79 -15.94
CA ILE A 218 15.10 13.22 -15.88
C ILE A 218 16.48 13.47 -16.49
N ALA A 219 17.51 12.71 -16.10
CA ALA A 219 18.87 12.89 -16.62
C ALA A 219 18.94 12.76 -18.16
N VAL A 220 18.26 11.76 -18.74
CA VAL A 220 18.21 11.58 -20.19
C VAL A 220 17.45 12.72 -20.87
N ILE A 221 16.32 13.17 -20.31
CA ILE A 221 15.58 14.32 -20.88
C ILE A 221 16.44 15.59 -20.82
N MET A 222 17.14 15.83 -19.71
CA MET A 222 18.04 16.97 -19.57
C MET A 222 19.17 16.92 -20.59
N TYR A 223 19.74 15.74 -20.84
CA TYR A 223 20.76 15.54 -21.87
C TYR A 223 20.22 15.86 -23.28
N LEU A 224 19.02 15.36 -23.62
CA LEU A 224 18.39 15.66 -24.91
C LEU A 224 18.05 17.14 -25.08
N LEU A 225 17.56 17.81 -24.02
CA LEU A 225 17.29 19.24 -24.03
C LEU A 225 18.57 20.06 -24.16
N TRP A 226 19.67 19.65 -23.52
CA TRP A 226 20.98 20.27 -23.67
C TRP A 226 21.47 20.20 -25.12
N ASN A 227 21.24 19.08 -25.81
CA ASN A 227 21.61 18.94 -27.23
C ASN A 227 20.80 19.88 -28.14
N ILE A 228 19.57 20.25 -27.76
CA ILE A 228 18.68 21.11 -28.56
C ILE A 228 18.90 22.60 -28.26
N LEU A 229 19.01 22.95 -26.97
CA LEU A 229 18.99 24.33 -26.46
C LEU A 229 20.35 24.79 -25.89
N GLY A 230 21.34 23.91 -25.79
CA GLY A 230 22.67 24.24 -25.26
C GLY A 230 22.61 24.80 -23.83
N SER A 231 23.41 25.83 -23.57
CA SER A 231 23.51 26.46 -22.25
C SER A 231 22.22 27.18 -21.80
N ALA A 232 21.26 27.47 -22.71
CA ALA A 232 19.96 28.03 -22.34
C ALA A 232 19.16 27.10 -21.42
N MET A 233 19.49 25.80 -21.38
CA MET A 233 18.86 24.85 -20.46
C MET A 233 19.14 25.18 -18.99
N VAL A 234 20.24 25.87 -18.69
CA VAL A 234 20.60 26.26 -17.31
C VAL A 234 19.56 27.21 -16.71
N SER A 235 19.02 28.16 -17.48
CA SER A 235 17.95 29.04 -17.00
C SER A 235 16.69 28.23 -16.64
N GLY A 236 16.42 27.18 -17.42
CA GLY A 236 15.33 26.25 -17.14
C GLY A 236 15.55 25.47 -15.84
N LEU A 237 16.75 24.92 -15.65
CA LEU A 237 17.10 24.23 -14.39
C LEU A 237 16.91 25.14 -13.17
N VAL A 238 17.28 26.41 -13.25
CA VAL A 238 17.08 27.38 -12.16
C VAL A 238 15.58 27.53 -11.85
N VAL A 239 14.73 27.69 -12.85
CA VAL A 239 13.26 27.76 -12.66
C VAL A 239 12.72 26.46 -12.05
N MET A 240 13.22 25.30 -12.51
CA MET A 240 12.85 24.01 -11.93
C MET A 240 13.22 23.93 -10.45
N PHE A 241 14.43 24.35 -10.05
CA PHE A 241 14.80 24.39 -8.64
C PHE A 241 13.90 25.34 -7.83
N ILE A 242 13.65 26.56 -8.33
CA ILE A 242 12.76 27.53 -7.67
C ILE A 242 11.38 26.93 -7.43
N THR A 243 10.79 26.29 -8.45
CA THR A 243 9.46 25.66 -8.34
C THR A 243 9.45 24.49 -7.35
N LEU A 244 10.52 23.68 -7.29
CA LEU A 244 10.68 22.62 -6.28
C LEU A 244 10.77 23.19 -4.85
N PHE A 245 11.52 24.29 -4.64
CA PHE A 245 11.60 24.97 -3.35
C PHE A 245 10.27 25.60 -2.93
N ALA A 246 9.56 26.24 -3.86
CA ALA A 246 8.23 26.78 -3.63
C ALA A 246 7.26 25.66 -3.21
N ASN A 247 7.27 24.52 -3.91
CA ASN A 247 6.47 23.35 -3.55
C ASN A 247 6.81 22.81 -2.15
N ARG A 248 8.09 22.78 -1.76
CA ARG A 248 8.50 22.38 -0.40
C ARG A 248 7.95 23.33 0.67
N PHE A 249 8.00 24.64 0.41
CA PHE A 249 7.48 25.64 1.34
C PHE A 249 5.97 25.50 1.53
N VAL A 250 5.21 25.40 0.43
CA VAL A 250 3.75 25.20 0.48
C VAL A 250 3.40 23.86 1.14
N ALA A 251 4.16 22.79 0.89
CA ALA A 251 3.96 21.50 1.54
C ALA A 251 4.12 21.57 3.08
N SER A 252 5.02 22.41 3.59
CA SER A 252 5.17 22.65 5.03
C SER A 252 3.93 23.33 5.62
N LEU A 253 3.42 24.37 4.94
CA LEU A 253 2.19 25.06 5.35
C LEU A 253 0.98 24.12 5.29
N LEU A 254 0.89 23.30 4.24
CA LEU A 254 -0.17 22.32 4.06
C LEU A 254 -0.17 21.28 5.20
N ARG A 255 1.02 20.82 5.63
CA ARG A 255 1.17 19.89 6.76
C ARG A 255 0.68 20.51 8.08
N ASN A 256 1.04 21.76 8.34
CA ASN A 256 0.61 22.45 9.56
C ASN A 256 -0.89 22.68 9.58
N ASN A 257 -1.48 23.14 8.46
CA ASN A 257 -2.92 23.34 8.36
C ASN A 257 -3.71 22.01 8.39
N TRP A 258 -3.14 20.93 7.86
CA TRP A 258 -3.69 19.57 7.99
C TRP A 258 -3.81 19.15 9.46
N LYS A 259 -2.77 19.39 10.27
CA LYS A 259 -2.80 19.10 11.71
C LYS A 259 -3.93 19.85 12.42
N VAL A 260 -4.04 21.16 12.19
CA VAL A 260 -5.11 22.00 12.76
C VAL A 260 -6.50 21.53 12.31
N THR A 261 -6.63 21.15 11.03
CA THR A 261 -7.89 20.62 10.49
C THR A 261 -8.29 19.33 11.18
N MET A 262 -7.33 18.42 11.41
CA MET A 262 -7.59 17.15 12.08
C MET A 262 -8.00 17.36 13.54
N GLU A 263 -7.30 18.22 14.28
CA GLU A 263 -7.66 18.58 15.67
C GLU A 263 -9.10 19.13 15.78
N ARG A 264 -9.49 20.03 14.86
CA ARG A 264 -10.86 20.59 14.82
C ARG A 264 -11.90 19.55 14.43
N LYS A 265 -11.58 18.67 13.49
CA LYS A 265 -12.44 17.55 13.08
C LYS A 265 -12.65 16.57 14.24
N ASP A 266 -11.61 16.24 14.99
CA ASP A 266 -11.67 15.33 16.14
C ASP A 266 -12.51 15.93 17.27
N ALA A 267 -12.32 17.23 17.58
CA ALA A 267 -13.14 17.92 18.58
C ALA A 267 -14.65 17.92 18.21
N ARG A 268 -14.97 18.14 16.93
CA ARG A 268 -16.35 18.04 16.42
C ARG A 268 -16.87 16.62 16.53
N MET A 269 -16.12 15.62 16.06
CA MET A 269 -16.56 14.23 16.05
C MET A 269 -16.76 13.68 17.46
N LYS A 270 -15.90 14.08 18.41
CA LYS A 270 -16.07 13.78 19.83
C LYS A 270 -17.41 14.31 20.36
N THR A 271 -17.73 15.57 20.10
CA THR A 271 -19.00 16.19 20.53
C THR A 271 -20.21 15.49 19.88
N VAL A 272 -20.10 15.14 18.59
CA VAL A 272 -21.15 14.38 17.89
C VAL A 272 -21.37 13.03 18.56
N ASN A 273 -20.31 12.28 18.85
CA ASN A 273 -20.41 10.98 19.52
C ASN A 273 -21.00 11.09 20.93
N GLU A 274 -20.65 12.13 21.71
CA GLU A 274 -21.25 12.39 23.03
C GLU A 274 -22.76 12.65 22.94
N VAL A 275 -23.19 13.42 21.93
CA VAL A 275 -24.60 13.73 21.67
C VAL A 275 -25.39 12.47 21.30
N PHE A 276 -24.90 11.67 20.35
CA PHE A 276 -25.58 10.43 19.96
C PHE A 276 -25.56 9.38 21.08
N GLY A 277 -24.48 9.29 21.84
CA GLY A 277 -24.36 8.39 22.99
C GLY A 277 -25.35 8.73 24.12
N SER A 278 -25.73 10.00 24.26
CA SER A 278 -26.64 10.49 25.30
C SER A 278 -27.95 11.06 24.76
N MET A 279 -28.40 10.62 23.58
CA MET A 279 -29.51 11.25 22.85
C MET A 279 -30.82 11.26 23.63
N GLN A 280 -31.11 10.21 24.40
CA GLN A 280 -32.31 10.13 25.23
C GLN A 280 -32.32 11.24 26.30
N VAL A 281 -31.19 11.48 26.98
CA VAL A 281 -31.05 12.52 28.01
C VAL A 281 -31.21 13.90 27.39
N ILE A 282 -30.63 14.13 26.22
CA ILE A 282 -30.72 15.42 25.51
C ILE A 282 -32.18 15.71 25.12
N LYS A 283 -32.90 14.70 24.60
CA LYS A 283 -34.32 14.80 24.25
C LYS A 283 -35.22 15.05 25.46
N LEU A 284 -34.98 14.33 26.56
CA LEU A 284 -35.73 14.49 27.82
C LEU A 284 -35.60 15.91 28.41
N ASN A 285 -34.44 16.55 28.21
CA ASN A 285 -34.17 17.89 28.73
C ASN A 285 -34.35 19.03 27.71
N ALA A 286 -34.81 18.72 26.48
CA ALA A 286 -34.95 19.68 25.39
C ALA A 286 -33.67 20.50 25.08
N TRP A 287 -32.49 19.85 25.13
CA TRP A 287 -31.19 20.50 24.93
C TRP A 287 -30.68 20.49 23.48
N GLU A 288 -31.50 20.11 22.51
CA GLU A 288 -31.08 19.92 21.12
C GLU A 288 -30.48 21.19 20.50
N GLU A 289 -31.14 22.33 20.68
CA GLU A 289 -30.68 23.62 20.11
C GLU A 289 -29.31 24.01 20.66
N ARG A 290 -29.08 23.82 21.98
CA ARG A 290 -27.80 24.16 22.62
C ARG A 290 -26.65 23.29 22.09
N TYR A 291 -26.90 21.99 21.89
CA TYR A 291 -25.90 21.10 21.31
C TYR A 291 -25.71 21.34 19.80
N TYR A 292 -26.78 21.71 19.09
CA TYR A 292 -26.73 22.10 17.69
C TYR A 292 -25.83 23.32 17.50
N GLU A 293 -26.03 24.39 18.28
CA GLU A 293 -25.17 25.58 18.27
C GLU A 293 -23.70 25.25 18.58
N LYS A 294 -23.45 24.40 19.59
CA LYS A 294 -22.10 23.95 19.94
C LYS A 294 -21.43 23.23 18.76
N ILE A 295 -22.14 22.32 18.10
CA ILE A 295 -21.63 21.59 16.92
C ILE A 295 -21.41 22.56 15.75
N GLN A 296 -22.31 23.51 15.53
CA GLN A 296 -22.20 24.50 14.46
C GLN A 296 -21.00 25.44 14.67
N CYS A 297 -20.72 25.84 15.91
CA CYS A 297 -19.51 26.60 16.26
C CYS A 297 -18.23 25.83 15.91
N LEU A 298 -18.15 24.56 16.32
CA LEU A 298 -17.02 23.68 15.97
C LEU A 298 -16.89 23.49 14.45
N ARG A 299 -18.03 23.33 13.76
CA ARG A 299 -18.08 23.21 12.29
C ARG A 299 -17.57 24.48 11.61
N ASN A 300 -17.90 25.67 12.10
CA ASN A 300 -17.41 26.93 11.53
C ASN A 300 -15.90 27.08 11.68
N LEU A 301 -15.33 26.66 12.82
CA LEU A 301 -13.88 26.60 13.00
C LEU A 301 -13.23 25.59 12.04
N GLU A 302 -13.81 24.38 11.92
CA GLU A 302 -13.36 23.35 10.98
C GLU A 302 -13.39 23.87 9.52
N LEU A 303 -14.47 24.55 9.13
CA LEU A 303 -14.63 25.13 7.79
C LEU A 303 -13.59 26.21 7.49
N LYS A 304 -13.22 27.05 8.45
CA LYS A 304 -12.13 28.04 8.25
C LYS A 304 -10.78 27.38 7.96
N SER A 305 -10.45 26.30 8.67
CA SER A 305 -9.22 25.52 8.39
C SER A 305 -9.31 24.76 7.06
N LEU A 306 -10.49 24.22 6.72
CA LEU A 306 -10.73 23.57 5.43
C LEU A 306 -10.61 24.55 4.27
N TRP A 307 -11.08 25.79 4.44
CA TRP A 307 -10.91 26.84 3.44
C TRP A 307 -9.43 27.17 3.22
N SER A 308 -8.66 27.33 4.30
CA SER A 308 -7.21 27.49 4.20
C SER A 308 -6.54 26.30 3.49
N GLN A 309 -6.98 25.07 3.78
CA GLN A 309 -6.49 23.86 3.12
C GLN A 309 -6.78 23.88 1.62
N PHE A 310 -8.00 24.28 1.25
CA PHE A 310 -8.43 24.39 -0.13
C PHE A 310 -7.58 25.43 -0.89
N CYS A 311 -7.38 26.62 -0.32
CA CYS A 311 -6.54 27.66 -0.91
C CYS A 311 -5.08 27.20 -1.09
N LEU A 312 -4.49 26.51 -0.10
CA LEU A 312 -3.13 25.97 -0.20
C LEU A 312 -3.02 24.85 -1.24
N THR A 313 -4.05 24.02 -1.36
CA THR A 313 -4.12 22.96 -2.38
C THR A 313 -4.24 23.58 -3.77
N ALA A 314 -5.10 24.59 -3.94
CA ALA A 314 -5.22 25.34 -5.19
C ALA A 314 -3.89 26.01 -5.57
N LEU A 315 -3.19 26.63 -4.62
CA LEU A 315 -1.86 27.18 -4.83
C LEU A 315 -0.86 26.11 -5.32
N THR A 316 -0.89 24.92 -4.72
CA THR A 316 -0.03 23.79 -5.13
C THR A 316 -0.32 23.36 -6.57
N ILE A 317 -1.61 23.24 -6.94
CA ILE A 317 -2.02 22.92 -8.31
C ILE A 317 -1.55 23.99 -9.30
N THR A 318 -1.71 25.28 -8.94
CA THR A 318 -1.26 26.40 -9.76
C THR A 318 0.26 26.40 -9.95
N ILE A 319 1.05 26.17 -8.89
CA ILE A 319 2.52 26.08 -8.99
C ILE A 319 2.93 24.91 -9.89
N ASN A 320 2.31 23.74 -9.72
CA ASN A 320 2.60 22.57 -10.54
C ASN A 320 2.19 22.74 -12.01
N GLY A 321 1.12 23.48 -12.29
CA GLY A 321 0.69 23.83 -13.65
C GLY A 321 1.58 24.90 -14.30
N ALA A 322 1.96 25.94 -13.55
CA ALA A 322 2.77 27.05 -14.04
C ALA A 322 4.26 26.70 -14.20
N GLY A 323 4.80 25.84 -13.33
CA GLY A 323 6.23 25.51 -13.30
C GLY A 323 6.80 25.11 -14.67
N PRO A 324 6.20 24.16 -15.39
CA PRO A 324 6.65 23.78 -16.73
C PRO A 324 6.52 24.87 -17.78
N ILE A 325 5.53 25.77 -17.67
CA ILE A 325 5.32 26.89 -18.60
C ILE A 325 6.41 27.94 -18.37
N LEU A 326 6.71 28.26 -17.12
CA LEU A 326 7.80 29.15 -16.75
C LEU A 326 9.15 28.57 -17.18
N LEU A 327 9.34 27.26 -16.98
CA LEU A 327 10.51 26.51 -17.42
C LEU A 327 10.74 26.67 -18.94
N THR A 328 9.73 26.34 -19.76
CA THR A 328 9.83 26.45 -21.22
C THR A 328 10.08 27.89 -21.66
N THR A 329 9.38 28.86 -21.05
CA THR A 329 9.47 30.27 -21.39
C THR A 329 10.85 30.84 -21.08
N ALA A 330 11.40 30.53 -19.89
CA ALA A 330 12.73 30.98 -19.49
C ALA A 330 13.85 30.36 -20.35
N SER A 331 13.73 29.08 -20.71
CA SER A 331 14.70 28.43 -21.61
C SER A 331 14.66 28.99 -23.03
N PHE A 332 13.48 29.23 -23.60
CA PHE A 332 13.37 29.85 -24.92
C PHE A 332 13.81 31.32 -24.91
N ALA A 333 13.45 32.07 -23.88
CA ALA A 333 13.91 33.46 -23.73
C ALA A 333 15.44 33.54 -23.62
N ALA A 334 16.07 32.67 -22.82
CA ALA A 334 17.53 32.60 -22.74
C ALA A 334 18.17 32.18 -24.08
N TYR A 335 17.56 31.24 -24.80
CA TYR A 335 18.07 30.80 -26.10
C TYR A 335 18.09 31.93 -27.15
N VAL A 336 17.02 32.73 -27.22
CA VAL A 336 16.94 33.84 -28.18
C VAL A 336 17.70 35.07 -27.69
N LEU A 337 17.52 35.47 -26.44
CA LEU A 337 18.05 36.75 -25.94
C LEU A 337 19.52 36.66 -25.49
N TRP A 338 19.97 35.52 -24.94
CA TRP A 338 21.34 35.39 -24.42
C TRP A 338 22.28 34.72 -25.42
N LEU A 339 21.83 33.67 -26.10
CA LEU A 339 22.65 33.01 -27.12
C LEU A 339 22.53 33.65 -28.50
N GLY A 340 21.49 34.46 -28.76
CA GLY A 340 21.27 35.08 -30.07
C GLY A 340 20.88 34.07 -31.15
N GLU A 341 20.50 32.85 -30.76
CA GLU A 341 20.20 31.76 -31.66
C GLU A 341 18.73 31.77 -32.10
N THR A 342 18.46 31.23 -33.28
CA THR A 342 17.10 31.17 -33.83
C THR A 342 16.36 29.91 -33.38
N LEU A 343 15.14 30.11 -32.86
CA LEU A 343 14.22 29.02 -32.52
C LEU A 343 13.53 28.55 -33.81
N THR A 344 13.99 27.43 -34.37
CA THR A 344 13.26 26.75 -35.44
C THR A 344 12.04 26.00 -34.89
N ALA A 345 11.06 25.72 -35.74
CA ALA A 345 9.86 24.99 -35.33
C ALA A 345 10.23 23.61 -34.77
N ALA A 346 11.19 22.93 -35.40
CA ALA A 346 11.68 21.64 -34.93
C ALA A 346 12.23 21.69 -33.49
N LYS A 347 13.04 22.70 -33.15
CA LYS A 347 13.58 22.90 -31.80
C LYS A 347 12.46 23.16 -30.79
N VAL A 348 11.52 24.04 -31.12
CA VAL A 348 10.42 24.43 -30.23
C VAL A 348 9.51 23.24 -29.92
N PHE A 349 8.99 22.54 -30.94
CA PHE A 349 8.06 21.42 -30.72
C PHE A 349 8.70 20.24 -30.00
N THR A 350 9.97 19.95 -30.31
CA THR A 350 10.71 18.88 -29.63
C THR A 350 10.97 19.23 -28.18
N ALA A 351 11.46 20.45 -27.91
CA ALA A 351 11.71 20.91 -26.54
C ALA A 351 10.41 20.94 -25.71
N LEU A 352 9.30 21.47 -26.25
CA LEU A 352 8.00 21.46 -25.59
C LEU A 352 7.54 20.03 -25.22
N SER A 353 7.74 19.08 -26.12
CA SER A 353 7.42 17.67 -25.87
C SER A 353 8.29 17.09 -24.76
N LEU A 354 9.61 17.34 -24.77
CA LEU A 354 10.54 16.90 -23.73
C LEU A 354 10.24 17.55 -22.36
N PHE A 355 9.95 18.85 -22.32
CA PHE A 355 9.53 19.54 -21.10
C PHE A 355 8.22 18.98 -20.53
N SER A 356 7.28 18.57 -21.39
CA SER A 356 6.03 17.94 -20.94
C SER A 356 6.27 16.61 -20.21
N LEU A 357 7.31 15.86 -20.58
CA LEU A 357 7.68 14.60 -19.93
C LEU A 357 8.28 14.80 -18.55
N ILE A 358 8.92 15.95 -18.26
CA ILE A 358 9.45 16.28 -16.93
C ILE A 358 8.32 16.51 -15.91
N LYS A 359 7.12 16.92 -16.37
CA LYS A 359 5.98 17.26 -15.50
C LYS A 359 5.56 16.11 -14.59
N SER A 360 5.47 14.90 -15.12
CA SER A 360 4.99 13.74 -14.37
C SER A 360 5.94 13.40 -13.19
N PRO A 361 7.25 13.21 -13.41
CA PRO A 361 8.20 13.01 -12.32
C PRO A 361 8.14 14.11 -11.25
N MET A 362 8.07 15.40 -11.63
CA MET A 362 8.01 16.51 -10.69
C MET A 362 6.83 16.41 -9.70
N ASN A 363 5.68 15.92 -10.16
CA ASN A 363 4.50 15.76 -9.32
C ASN A 363 4.55 14.49 -8.47
N THR A 364 5.14 13.42 -8.98
CA THR A 364 5.14 12.10 -8.32
C THR A 364 6.23 11.99 -7.24
N PHE A 365 7.42 12.56 -7.44
CA PHE A 365 8.53 12.44 -6.48
C PHE A 365 8.20 12.88 -5.05
N PRO A 366 7.56 14.05 -4.82
CA PRO A 366 7.20 14.47 -3.47
C PRO A 366 6.29 13.47 -2.76
N GLN A 367 5.37 12.84 -3.50
CA GLN A 367 4.46 11.82 -2.96
C GLN A 367 5.21 10.53 -2.61
N ILE A 368 6.13 10.08 -3.46
CA ILE A 368 6.94 8.89 -3.18
C ILE A 368 7.80 9.08 -1.93
N ILE A 369 8.42 10.25 -1.76
CA ILE A 369 9.22 10.58 -0.56
C ILE A 369 8.35 10.54 0.69
N ALA A 370 7.16 11.17 0.66
CA ALA A 370 6.23 11.16 1.77
C ALA A 370 5.75 9.74 2.14
N ASN A 371 5.41 8.92 1.14
CA ASN A 371 5.01 7.53 1.34
C ASN A 371 6.15 6.69 1.92
N THR A 372 7.38 6.93 1.48
CA THR A 372 8.58 6.25 1.99
C THR A 372 8.83 6.60 3.46
N MET A 373 8.61 7.86 3.87
CA MET A 373 8.69 8.25 5.28
C MET A 373 7.64 7.52 6.13
N GLN A 374 6.40 7.39 5.66
CA GLN A 374 5.36 6.66 6.39
C GLN A 374 5.68 5.18 6.49
N ALA A 375 6.12 4.57 5.39
CA ALA A 375 6.54 3.18 5.36
C ALA A 375 7.72 2.90 6.30
N TYR A 376 8.64 3.86 6.48
CA TYR A 376 9.74 3.73 7.43
C TYR A 376 9.24 3.64 8.88
N VAL A 377 8.27 4.48 9.27
CA VAL A 377 7.64 4.41 10.60
C VAL A 377 6.87 3.11 10.77
N SER A 378 6.07 2.71 9.78
CA SER A 378 5.32 1.44 9.77
C SER A 378 6.23 0.21 9.83
N HIS A 379 7.36 0.25 9.14
CA HIS A 379 8.38 -0.81 9.21
C HIS A 379 8.91 -0.98 10.63
N GLY A 380 9.20 0.11 11.33
CA GLY A 380 9.62 0.08 12.73
C GLY A 380 8.58 -0.59 13.64
N ARG A 381 7.30 -0.23 13.51
CA ARG A 381 6.21 -0.82 14.31
C ARG A 381 6.01 -2.30 14.03
N ILE A 382 6.04 -2.70 12.76
CA ILE A 382 5.91 -4.11 12.37
C ILE A 382 7.11 -4.91 12.89
N GLN A 383 8.33 -4.38 12.78
CA GLN A 383 9.52 -5.05 13.29
C GLN A 383 9.50 -5.18 14.82
N GLU A 384 9.06 -4.14 15.55
CA GLU A 384 8.85 -4.20 17.00
C GLU A 384 7.84 -5.30 17.38
N TYR A 385 6.71 -5.39 16.67
CA TYR A 385 5.70 -6.42 16.91
C TYR A 385 6.21 -7.84 16.61
N LEU A 386 6.94 -8.01 15.50
CA LEU A 386 7.51 -9.31 15.11
C LEU A 386 8.65 -9.74 16.05
N ALA A 387 9.27 -8.81 16.78
CA ALA A 387 10.32 -9.08 17.76
C ALA A 387 9.79 -9.46 19.15
N LEU A 388 8.48 -9.38 19.41
CA LEU A 388 7.88 -9.77 20.69
C LEU A 388 8.07 -11.26 21.02
N ASP A 389 8.08 -11.59 22.30
CA ASP A 389 8.36 -12.96 22.75
C ASP A 389 7.21 -13.93 22.42
N GLU A 390 7.60 -15.11 21.95
CA GLU A 390 6.71 -16.20 21.56
C GLU A 390 6.46 -17.15 22.75
N LYS A 391 5.38 -17.92 22.68
CA LYS A 391 5.09 -19.01 23.60
C LYS A 391 6.14 -20.11 23.44
N ILE A 392 6.62 -20.63 24.57
CA ILE A 392 7.53 -21.78 24.59
C ILE A 392 6.67 -23.03 24.33
N ALA A 393 6.89 -23.72 23.21
CA ALA A 393 6.10 -24.88 22.82
C ALA A 393 6.23 -26.06 23.80
N ASP A 394 7.34 -26.14 24.52
CA ASP A 394 7.69 -27.24 25.42
C ASP A 394 7.25 -27.03 26.88
N ASP A 395 6.48 -25.97 27.17
CA ASP A 395 6.04 -25.68 28.55
C ASP A 395 5.10 -26.76 29.10
N VAL A 396 4.29 -27.38 28.23
CA VAL A 396 3.38 -28.48 28.57
C VAL A 396 3.73 -29.69 27.71
N GLN A 397 4.17 -30.77 28.34
CA GLN A 397 4.42 -32.02 27.66
C GLN A 397 3.09 -32.71 27.36
N THR A 398 2.84 -33.00 26.08
CA THR A 398 1.64 -33.72 25.61
C THR A 398 1.88 -35.22 25.42
N GLN A 399 3.10 -35.70 25.71
CA GLN A 399 3.39 -37.13 25.67
C GLN A 399 2.79 -37.80 26.90
N VAL A 400 1.88 -38.75 26.67
CA VAL A 400 1.17 -39.48 27.71
C VAL A 400 2.16 -40.46 28.36
N SER A 401 2.50 -40.23 29.63
CA SER A 401 3.19 -41.20 30.45
C SER A 401 2.35 -42.48 30.57
N SER A 402 2.98 -43.65 30.57
CA SER A 402 2.37 -44.99 30.58
C SER A 402 1.53 -45.35 31.82
N ASN A 403 1.21 -44.39 32.69
CA ASN A 403 0.68 -44.60 34.05
C ASN A 403 -0.79 -44.22 34.27
N ASP A 404 -1.64 -44.18 33.24
CA ASP A 404 -3.09 -43.85 33.38
C ASP A 404 -3.36 -42.43 33.96
N ILE A 405 -2.35 -41.56 33.91
CA ILE A 405 -2.42 -40.17 34.37
C ILE A 405 -2.68 -39.28 33.14
N ALA A 406 -3.77 -38.51 33.21
CA ALA A 406 -4.17 -37.59 32.15
C ALA A 406 -3.55 -36.19 32.33
N ILE A 407 -3.40 -35.72 33.57
CA ILE A 407 -2.80 -34.42 33.90
C ILE A 407 -1.91 -34.60 35.13
N GLU A 408 -0.66 -34.12 35.04
CA GLU A 408 0.28 -34.08 36.15
C GLU A 408 0.94 -32.70 36.22
N ILE A 409 1.01 -32.15 37.44
CA ILE A 409 1.80 -30.97 37.78
C ILE A 409 2.60 -31.32 39.02
N THR A 410 3.92 -31.11 38.97
CA THR A 410 4.84 -31.39 40.07
C THR A 410 5.68 -30.15 40.40
N ASN A 411 5.49 -29.63 41.61
CA ASN A 411 6.12 -28.41 42.12
C ASN A 411 6.05 -27.22 41.14
N GLY A 412 4.90 -27.08 40.49
CA GLY A 412 4.65 -26.06 39.47
C GLY A 412 4.57 -24.65 40.05
N THR A 413 5.33 -23.73 39.46
CA THR A 413 5.25 -22.29 39.74
C THR A 413 4.87 -21.57 38.46
N PHE A 414 3.72 -20.90 38.47
CA PHE A 414 3.12 -20.28 37.28
C PHE A 414 2.73 -18.82 37.55
N GLY A 415 2.85 -17.97 36.54
CA GLY A 415 2.41 -16.58 36.64
C GLY A 415 2.46 -15.83 35.31
N TYR A 416 1.85 -14.65 35.30
CA TYR A 416 1.95 -13.74 34.16
C TYR A 416 3.27 -12.96 34.18
N ASP A 417 3.83 -12.73 35.37
CA ASP A 417 5.10 -12.04 35.60
C ASP A 417 6.00 -12.90 36.48
N ALA A 418 7.30 -12.97 36.13
CA ALA A 418 8.29 -13.80 36.82
C ALA A 418 8.52 -13.34 38.26
N ASP A 419 8.43 -12.04 38.49
CA ASP A 419 8.67 -11.42 39.81
C ASP A 419 7.52 -11.68 40.80
N LYS A 420 6.33 -12.02 40.29
CA LYS A 420 5.14 -12.24 41.12
C LYS A 420 4.31 -13.41 40.57
N PRO A 421 4.75 -14.65 40.80
CA PRO A 421 4.01 -15.83 40.36
C PRO A 421 2.63 -15.87 41.04
N LEU A 422 1.62 -16.26 40.27
CA LEU A 422 0.25 -16.39 40.77
C LEU A 422 0.09 -17.67 41.60
N PHE A 423 0.84 -18.71 41.23
CA PHE A 423 0.84 -20.01 41.86
C PHE A 423 2.27 -20.42 42.22
N SER A 424 2.44 -21.00 43.41
CA SER A 424 3.72 -21.49 43.92
C SER A 424 3.51 -22.88 44.51
N ASN A 425 4.39 -23.84 44.20
CA ASN A 425 4.36 -25.22 44.70
C ASN A 425 3.02 -25.96 44.44
N VAL A 426 2.48 -25.82 43.22
CA VAL A 426 1.25 -26.56 42.84
C VAL A 426 1.61 -27.99 42.51
N ASN A 427 0.87 -28.93 43.12
CA ASN A 427 0.94 -30.36 42.84
C ASN A 427 -0.47 -30.85 42.51
N LEU A 428 -0.67 -31.40 41.32
CA LEU A 428 -1.97 -31.87 40.84
C LEU A 428 -1.78 -33.15 40.01
N THR A 429 -2.55 -34.18 40.30
CA THR A 429 -2.59 -35.42 39.52
C THR A 429 -4.04 -35.79 39.25
N ILE A 430 -4.38 -36.04 37.98
CA ILE A 430 -5.72 -36.42 37.53
C ILE A 430 -5.59 -37.63 36.60
N ARG A 431 -6.37 -38.68 36.86
CA ARG A 431 -6.36 -39.92 36.07
C ARG A 431 -7.41 -39.90 34.97
N HIS A 432 -7.27 -40.78 33.98
CA HIS A 432 -8.29 -40.93 32.95
C HIS A 432 -9.63 -41.40 33.55
N GLY A 433 -10.71 -40.72 33.15
CA GLY A 433 -12.08 -41.04 33.61
C GLY A 433 -12.48 -40.39 34.93
N GLU A 434 -11.59 -39.63 35.58
CA GLU A 434 -11.94 -38.86 36.79
C GLU A 434 -12.71 -37.58 36.45
N PHE A 435 -13.79 -37.31 37.20
CA PHE A 435 -14.52 -36.04 37.14
C PHE A 435 -14.05 -35.14 38.29
N VAL A 436 -13.23 -34.14 37.97
CA VAL A 436 -12.63 -33.22 38.95
C VAL A 436 -13.39 -31.90 38.97
N VAL A 437 -13.78 -31.45 40.18
CA VAL A 437 -14.46 -30.17 40.39
C VAL A 437 -13.50 -29.17 41.01
N LEU A 438 -13.22 -28.08 40.31
CA LEU A 438 -12.40 -26.97 40.81
C LEU A 438 -13.29 -25.93 41.51
N HIS A 439 -13.11 -25.71 42.82
CA HIS A 439 -13.86 -24.74 43.60
C HIS A 439 -12.94 -23.69 44.27
N GLY A 440 -13.50 -22.54 44.64
CA GLY A 440 -12.76 -21.43 45.25
C GLY A 440 -13.50 -20.10 45.14
N THR A 441 -13.08 -19.07 45.88
CA THR A 441 -13.71 -17.74 45.86
C THR A 441 -13.39 -16.96 44.57
N VAL A 442 -14.13 -15.87 44.31
CA VAL A 442 -13.93 -15.04 43.10
C VAL A 442 -12.54 -14.40 43.17
N GLY A 443 -11.69 -14.64 42.16
CA GLY A 443 -10.33 -14.10 42.10
C GLY A 443 -9.22 -15.03 42.58
N GLU A 444 -9.51 -16.22 43.10
CA GLU A 444 -8.50 -17.20 43.57
C GLU A 444 -7.69 -17.89 42.45
N GLY A 445 -7.82 -17.44 41.20
CA GLY A 445 -7.01 -17.98 40.10
C GLY A 445 -7.56 -19.24 39.43
N LYS A 446 -8.79 -19.69 39.72
CA LYS A 446 -9.43 -20.85 39.06
C LYS A 446 -9.23 -20.87 37.54
N SER A 447 -9.58 -19.78 36.85
CA SER A 447 -9.39 -19.66 35.39
C SER A 447 -7.91 -19.63 34.99
N SER A 448 -7.04 -19.06 35.83
CA SER A 448 -5.60 -19.04 35.60
C SER A 448 -4.99 -20.44 35.70
N LEU A 449 -5.48 -21.31 36.58
CA LEU A 449 -5.02 -22.70 36.66
C LEU A 449 -5.35 -23.45 35.37
N CYS A 450 -6.55 -23.26 34.81
CA CYS A 450 -6.90 -23.81 33.49
C CYS A 450 -6.00 -23.27 32.39
N ASN A 451 -5.67 -21.97 32.41
CA ASN A 451 -4.74 -21.39 31.45
C ASN A 451 -3.31 -21.93 31.60
N ALA A 452 -2.87 -22.23 32.83
CA ALA A 452 -1.57 -22.87 33.09
C ALA A 452 -1.52 -24.29 32.50
N LEU A 453 -2.59 -25.08 32.66
CA LEU A 453 -2.71 -26.41 32.04
C LEU A 453 -2.67 -26.37 30.50
N LEU A 454 -3.16 -25.30 29.89
CA LEU A 454 -3.09 -25.06 28.44
C LEU A 454 -1.74 -24.48 27.99
N GLY A 455 -0.83 -24.17 28.92
CA GLY A 455 0.44 -23.50 28.66
C GLY A 455 0.28 -22.03 28.24
N GLU A 456 -0.86 -21.39 28.53
CA GLU A 456 -1.09 -19.99 28.21
C GLU A 456 -0.47 -19.03 29.23
N ILE A 457 -0.05 -19.53 30.39
CA ILE A 457 0.65 -18.79 31.45
C ILE A 457 2.10 -19.30 31.52
N GLY A 458 3.05 -18.40 31.80
CA GLY A 458 4.46 -18.77 31.91
C GLY A 458 4.70 -19.74 33.05
N LYS A 459 5.44 -20.82 32.76
CA LYS A 459 5.99 -21.75 33.75
C LYS A 459 7.39 -21.28 34.15
N TYR A 460 7.61 -21.08 35.45
CA TYR A 460 8.92 -20.66 35.98
C TYR A 460 9.67 -21.79 36.65
N ASN A 461 8.95 -22.76 37.22
CA ASN A 461 9.53 -23.93 37.86
C ASN A 461 8.53 -25.11 37.85
N GLY A 462 9.04 -26.32 38.04
CA GLY A 462 8.26 -27.55 38.09
C GLY A 462 8.10 -28.25 36.74
N THR A 463 7.57 -29.48 36.80
CA THR A 463 7.31 -30.36 35.65
C THR A 463 5.83 -30.63 35.48
#